data_AF-A0A6T7WBC7-F1
#
_entry.id   AF-A0A6T7WBC7-F1
#
_cell.length_a   1.000
_cell.length_b   1.000
_cell.length_c   1.000
_cell.angle_alpha   90.00
_cell.angle_beta   90.00
_cell.angle_gamma   90.00
#
_symmetry.space_group_name_H-M   'P 1'
#
loop_
_entity.id
_entity.type
_entity.pdbx_description
1 polymer ?
#
loop_
_entity_poly.entity_id
_entity_poly.type
_entity_poly.pdbx_seq_one_letter_code
_entity_poly.pdbx_strand_id
1 'polypeptide(L)'
;MREVLAKEWVADLAFIESENSELLRHHTDLVRQGEDRSHHFLQPQHEDADDHSPLRLASYDLLEKLVTEAAVRRVADDLSRGSAADRLAGRWLHEQFHGEAGAGFRGDHGAEVGRTFMRHLLAAVPVIVTATAGAGAGAATLVDPHDVAQRIMAERQRAAERWAAGLTDTPQIHVAWAVALLRACLAHPAAARSGSGPAEHQHGGDAGR
;
A
#
# COMPACT_ATOMS: atom_id res chain seq x y z
N MET A 1 6.20 -18.90 5.80
CA MET A 1 6.27 -17.45 6.09
C MET A 1 5.68 -16.60 4.97
N ARG A 2 6.23 -16.59 3.74
CA ARG A 2 5.69 -15.75 2.66
C ARG A 2 4.25 -16.09 2.22
N GLU A 3 3.85 -17.35 2.24
CA GLU A 3 2.45 -17.75 1.96
C GLU A 3 1.48 -17.29 3.05
N VAL A 4 1.91 -17.29 4.33
CA VAL A 4 1.11 -16.79 5.45
C VAL A 4 0.90 -15.28 5.29
N LEU A 5 2.00 -14.54 5.04
CA LEU A 5 1.93 -13.10 4.75
C LEU A 5 1.05 -12.79 3.53
N ALA A 6 1.13 -13.58 2.46
CA ALA A 6 0.29 -13.37 1.29
C ALA A 6 -1.20 -13.57 1.61
N LYS A 7 -1.55 -14.58 2.41
CA LYS A 7 -2.94 -14.80 2.88
C LYS A 7 -3.42 -13.66 3.77
N GLU A 8 -2.59 -13.22 4.72
CA GLU A 8 -2.88 -12.06 5.57
C GLU A 8 -3.11 -10.81 4.72
N TRP A 9 -2.22 -10.51 3.78
CA TRP A 9 -2.35 -9.36 2.90
C TRP A 9 -3.59 -9.41 2.01
N VAL A 10 -3.97 -10.59 1.51
CA VAL A 10 -5.22 -10.76 0.74
C VAL A 10 -6.43 -10.42 1.62
N ALA A 11 -6.48 -10.91 2.85
CA ALA A 11 -7.56 -10.60 3.78
C ALA A 11 -7.56 -9.10 4.14
N ASP A 12 -6.39 -8.54 4.42
CA ASP A 12 -6.19 -7.15 4.82
C ASP A 12 -6.54 -6.17 3.68
N LEU A 13 -6.23 -6.50 2.42
CA LEU A 13 -6.61 -5.70 1.25
C LEU A 13 -8.13 -5.63 1.06
N ALA A 14 -8.89 -6.65 1.50
CA ALA A 14 -10.35 -6.60 1.46
C ALA A 14 -10.95 -5.56 2.43
N PHE A 15 -10.20 -5.13 3.46
CA PHE A 15 -10.66 -4.09 4.39
C PHE A 15 -10.69 -2.68 3.78
N ILE A 16 -9.98 -2.44 2.68
CA ILE A 16 -9.92 -1.12 2.03
C ILE A 16 -11.31 -0.61 1.64
N GLU A 17 -12.21 -1.51 1.22
CA GLU A 17 -13.60 -1.16 0.87
C GLU A 17 -14.38 -0.63 2.07
N SER A 18 -14.31 -1.37 3.18
CA SER A 18 -14.96 -1.03 4.44
C SER A 18 -14.38 0.26 5.02
N GLU A 19 -13.06 0.47 4.90
CA GLU A 19 -12.41 1.70 5.33
C GLU A 19 -12.84 2.92 4.50
N ASN A 20 -12.95 2.79 3.17
CA ASN A 20 -13.48 3.85 2.31
C ASN A 20 -14.92 4.22 2.71
N SER A 21 -15.76 3.22 2.96
CA SER A 21 -17.15 3.42 3.40
C SER A 21 -17.21 4.13 4.76
N GLU A 22 -16.34 3.75 5.69
CA GLU A 22 -16.26 4.36 7.01
C GLU A 22 -15.77 5.81 6.95
N LEU A 23 -14.78 6.12 6.11
CA LEU A 23 -14.30 7.49 5.88
C LEU A 23 -15.43 8.41 5.38
N LEU A 24 -16.26 7.93 4.45
CA LEU A 24 -17.41 8.68 3.93
C LEU A 24 -18.50 8.84 4.98
N ARG A 25 -18.79 7.78 5.75
CA ARG A 25 -19.75 7.83 6.85
C ARG A 25 -19.34 8.86 7.90
N HIS A 26 -18.11 8.77 8.37
CA HIS A 26 -17.53 9.69 9.35
C HIS A 26 -17.59 11.14 8.86
N HIS A 27 -17.20 11.41 7.61
CA HIS A 27 -17.33 12.75 7.04
C HIS A 27 -18.79 13.23 6.98
N THR A 28 -19.71 12.36 6.58
CA THR A 28 -21.14 12.69 6.51
C THR A 28 -21.72 13.01 7.89
N ASP A 29 -21.34 12.25 8.91
CA ASP A 29 -21.76 12.45 10.30
C ASP A 29 -21.23 13.79 10.83
N LEU A 30 -19.96 14.12 10.58
CA LEU A 30 -19.36 15.41 10.93
C LEU A 30 -20.12 16.59 10.30
N VAL A 31 -20.40 16.51 9.01
CA VAL A 31 -21.11 17.59 8.28
C VAL A 31 -22.55 17.75 8.78
N ARG A 32 -23.24 16.66 9.11
CA ARG A 32 -24.65 16.69 9.52
C ARG A 32 -24.87 17.06 10.98
N GLN A 33 -24.03 16.56 11.88
CA GLN A 33 -24.27 16.60 13.31
C GLN A 33 -23.37 17.60 14.05
N GLY A 34 -22.30 18.09 13.40
CA GLY A 34 -21.32 18.99 14.02
C GLY A 34 -20.51 18.34 15.16
N GLU A 35 -20.70 17.04 15.39
CA GLU A 35 -20.02 16.23 16.41
C GLU A 35 -19.48 14.96 15.76
N ASP A 36 -18.25 14.60 16.12
CA ASP A 36 -17.68 13.29 15.81
C ASP A 36 -18.20 12.26 16.81
N ARG A 37 -19.28 11.55 16.46
CA ARG A 37 -19.82 10.46 17.30
C ARG A 37 -19.20 9.10 16.99
N SER A 38 -18.31 9.03 15.99
CA SER A 38 -17.86 7.79 15.39
C SER A 38 -16.35 7.63 15.55
N HIS A 39 -15.91 7.04 16.68
CA HIS A 39 -14.53 6.58 16.87
C HIS A 39 -14.30 5.13 16.40
N HIS A 40 -15.26 4.50 15.74
CA HIS A 40 -15.15 3.12 15.28
C HIS A 40 -14.40 3.02 13.95
N PHE A 41 -13.11 3.34 13.96
CA PHE A 41 -12.25 2.97 12.84
C PHE A 41 -12.11 1.45 12.80
N LEU A 42 -12.44 0.89 11.64
CA LEU A 42 -12.28 -0.52 11.35
C LEU A 42 -10.79 -0.81 11.22
N GLN A 43 -10.17 -1.24 12.33
CA GLN A 43 -8.95 -2.03 12.22
C GLN A 43 -9.36 -3.46 11.84
N PRO A 44 -8.54 -4.18 11.07
CA PRO A 44 -8.75 -5.61 10.87
C PRO A 44 -8.89 -6.29 12.24
N GLN A 45 -10.10 -6.77 12.58
CA GLN A 45 -10.33 -7.45 13.85
C GLN A 45 -9.75 -8.87 13.75
N HIS A 46 -8.86 -9.21 14.68
CA HIS A 46 -8.14 -10.47 14.71
C HIS A 46 -8.73 -11.35 15.81
N GLU A 47 -9.67 -12.23 15.45
CA GLU A 47 -10.33 -13.10 16.44
C GLU A 47 -9.45 -14.25 16.95
N ASP A 48 -8.31 -14.56 16.32
CA ASP A 48 -7.39 -15.63 16.76
C ASP A 48 -5.92 -15.17 16.71
N ALA A 49 -5.34 -14.86 17.87
CA ALA A 49 -3.96 -14.34 17.98
C ALA A 49 -2.86 -15.37 17.63
N ASP A 50 -3.18 -16.66 17.60
CA ASP A 50 -2.20 -17.74 17.44
C ASP A 50 -1.77 -18.00 15.98
N ASP A 51 -2.53 -17.52 14.99
CA ASP A 51 -2.31 -17.80 13.56
C ASP A 51 -1.84 -16.58 12.73
N HIS A 52 -1.53 -15.45 13.37
CA HIS A 52 -1.17 -14.20 12.68
C HIS A 52 0.28 -13.77 12.93
N SER A 53 0.87 -13.11 11.94
CA SER A 53 2.19 -12.52 12.08
C SER A 53 2.18 -11.39 13.12
N PRO A 54 3.22 -11.27 13.97
CA PRO A 54 3.27 -10.25 15.03
C PRO A 54 3.37 -8.81 14.49
N LEU A 55 3.55 -8.65 13.17
CA LEU A 55 3.65 -7.36 12.48
C LEU A 55 2.44 -7.09 11.58
N ARG A 56 1.31 -7.80 11.77
CA ARG A 56 0.16 -7.69 10.89
C ARG A 56 -0.42 -6.26 10.83
N LEU A 57 -0.55 -5.58 11.97
CA LEU A 57 -1.04 -4.20 12.00
C LEU A 57 -0.12 -3.24 11.22
N ALA A 58 1.19 -3.30 11.49
CA ALA A 58 2.17 -2.49 10.76
C ALA A 58 2.22 -2.85 9.25
N SER A 59 1.96 -4.11 8.90
CA SER A 59 1.84 -4.56 7.52
C SER A 59 0.60 -3.99 6.86
N TYR A 60 -0.54 -3.93 7.56
CA TYR A 60 -1.75 -3.30 7.08
C TYR A 60 -1.55 -1.80 6.86
N ASP A 61 -0.96 -1.07 7.82
CA ASP A 61 -0.66 0.37 7.67
C ASP A 61 0.19 0.63 6.43
N LEU A 62 1.18 -0.25 6.18
CA LEU A 62 2.00 -0.19 4.97
C LEU A 62 1.17 -0.44 3.70
N LEU A 63 0.31 -1.47 3.70
CA LEU A 63 -0.57 -1.75 2.57
C LEU A 63 -1.52 -0.59 2.29
N GLU A 64 -2.16 -0.05 3.32
CA GLU A 64 -3.06 1.09 3.24
C GLU A 64 -2.35 2.31 2.63
N LYS A 65 -1.13 2.62 3.11
CA LYS A 65 -0.27 3.66 2.56
C LYS A 65 0.05 3.43 1.09
N LEU A 66 0.52 2.23 0.73
CA LEU A 66 0.91 1.90 -0.64
C LEU A 66 -0.27 1.94 -1.61
N VAL A 67 -1.43 1.39 -1.21
CA VAL A 67 -2.66 1.41 -2.00
C VAL A 67 -3.13 2.86 -2.23
N THR A 68 -3.08 3.68 -1.18
CA THR A 68 -3.48 5.10 -1.28
C THR A 68 -2.55 5.88 -2.19
N GLU A 69 -1.23 5.71 -2.04
CA GLU A 69 -0.25 6.34 -2.92
C GLU A 69 -0.43 5.92 -4.39
N ALA A 70 -0.62 4.62 -4.65
CA ALA A 70 -0.86 4.11 -5.99
C ALA A 70 -2.15 4.70 -6.61
N ALA A 71 -3.21 4.81 -5.81
CA ALA A 71 -4.48 5.40 -6.24
C ALA A 71 -4.33 6.89 -6.56
N VAL A 72 -3.66 7.67 -5.71
CA VAL A 72 -3.42 9.11 -5.96
C VAL A 72 -2.65 9.32 -7.25
N ARG A 73 -1.55 8.57 -7.46
CA ARG A 73 -0.76 8.66 -8.69
C ARG A 73 -1.62 8.34 -9.92
N ARG A 74 -2.46 7.31 -9.85
CA ARG A 74 -3.34 6.93 -10.96
C ARG A 74 -4.38 8.00 -11.28
N VAL A 75 -5.03 8.56 -10.26
CA VAL A 75 -6.02 9.63 -10.42
C VAL A 75 -5.35 10.89 -10.97
N ALA A 76 -4.16 11.26 -10.49
CA ALA A 76 -3.41 12.40 -11.01
C ALA A 76 -3.03 12.21 -12.49
N ASP A 77 -2.59 11.00 -12.88
CA ASP A 77 -2.30 10.66 -14.28
C ASP A 77 -3.57 10.76 -15.16
N ASP A 78 -4.70 10.23 -14.70
CA ASP A 78 -5.97 10.29 -15.43
C ASP A 78 -6.46 11.74 -15.61
N LEU A 79 -6.37 12.56 -14.56
CA LEU A 79 -6.68 13.99 -14.61
C LEU A 79 -5.73 14.74 -15.57
N SER A 80 -4.46 14.38 -15.62
CA SER A 80 -3.47 15.00 -16.51
C SER A 80 -3.78 14.78 -18.00
N ARG A 81 -4.44 13.67 -18.33
CA ARG A 81 -4.85 13.29 -19.69
C ARG A 81 -6.24 13.80 -20.07
N GLY A 82 -6.99 14.33 -19.11
CA GLY A 82 -8.37 14.79 -19.29
C GLY A 82 -8.50 16.19 -19.91
N SER A 83 -9.63 16.82 -19.63
CA SER A 83 -9.95 18.18 -20.06
C SER A 83 -9.02 19.24 -19.45
N ALA A 84 -9.13 20.51 -19.88
CA ALA A 84 -8.37 21.59 -19.25
C ALA A 84 -8.70 21.77 -17.75
N ALA A 85 -9.97 21.57 -17.38
CA ALA A 85 -10.43 21.57 -16.00
C ALA A 85 -9.83 20.39 -15.21
N ASP A 86 -9.83 19.18 -15.79
CA ASP A 86 -9.22 18.00 -15.16
C ASP A 86 -7.72 18.22 -14.92
N ARG A 87 -7.00 18.79 -15.89
CA ARG A 87 -5.57 19.09 -15.72
C ARG A 87 -5.29 20.09 -14.61
N LEU A 88 -6.17 21.06 -14.39
CA LEU A 88 -6.10 21.99 -13.26
C LEU A 88 -6.36 21.26 -11.93
N ALA A 89 -7.37 20.40 -11.86
CA ALA A 89 -7.63 19.55 -10.71
C ALA A 89 -6.47 18.59 -10.41
N GLY A 90 -5.84 18.04 -11.45
CA GLY A 90 -4.66 17.17 -11.34
C GLY A 90 -3.45 17.92 -10.77
N ARG A 91 -3.23 19.18 -11.16
CA ARG A 91 -2.20 20.03 -10.54
C ARG A 91 -2.49 20.31 -9.08
N TRP A 92 -3.73 20.65 -8.75
CA TRP A 92 -4.14 20.84 -7.35
C TRP A 92 -3.91 19.58 -6.52
N LEU A 93 -4.30 18.40 -7.04
CA LEU A 93 -4.06 17.13 -6.36
C LEU A 93 -2.55 16.86 -6.16
N HIS A 94 -1.74 17.16 -7.18
CA HIS A 94 -0.28 17.05 -7.08
C HIS A 94 0.29 17.96 -5.98
N GLU A 95 -0.19 19.20 -5.87
CA GLU A 95 0.20 20.13 -4.81
C GLU A 95 -0.22 19.62 -3.43
N GLN A 96 -1.43 19.07 -3.27
CA GLN A 96 -1.86 18.48 -2.00
C GLN A 96 -1.00 17.27 -1.61
N PHE A 97 -0.74 16.36 -2.57
CA PHE A 97 0.02 15.14 -2.32
C PHE A 97 1.50 15.40 -2.03
N HIS A 98 2.09 16.44 -2.63
CA HIS A 98 3.47 16.85 -2.34
C HIS A 98 3.58 18.00 -1.33
N GLY A 99 2.46 18.44 -0.75
CA GLY A 99 2.39 19.45 0.29
C GLY A 99 2.41 18.85 1.70
N GLU A 100 1.81 19.58 2.64
CA GLU A 100 1.68 19.18 4.05
C GLU A 100 0.78 17.93 4.20
N ALA A 101 -0.35 17.90 3.50
CA ALA A 101 -1.31 16.80 3.58
C ALA A 101 -0.69 15.44 3.20
N GLY A 102 0.18 15.40 2.19
CA GLY A 102 0.86 14.18 1.75
C GLY A 102 2.26 13.98 2.35
N ALA A 103 2.67 14.78 3.33
CA ALA A 103 4.01 14.67 3.92
C ALA A 103 4.30 13.27 4.49
N GLY A 104 3.30 12.60 5.07
CA GLY A 104 3.43 11.24 5.62
C GLY A 104 3.77 10.15 4.59
N PHE A 105 3.57 10.40 3.29
CA PHE A 105 3.98 9.48 2.24
C PHE A 105 5.50 9.49 2.01
N ARG A 106 6.19 10.57 2.35
CA ARG A 106 7.64 10.74 2.15
C ARG A 106 8.40 10.33 3.41
N GLY A 107 8.75 9.05 3.51
CA GLY A 107 9.59 8.52 4.59
C GLY A 107 8.88 7.56 5.54
N ASP A 108 9.49 7.36 6.70
CA ASP A 108 9.17 6.32 7.69
C ASP A 108 8.08 6.75 8.69
N HIS A 109 7.10 7.54 8.22
CA HIS A 109 6.19 8.26 9.09
C HIS A 109 4.83 7.57 9.22
N GLY A 110 4.45 7.32 10.47
CA GLY A 110 3.08 7.25 11.00
C GLY A 110 2.25 6.04 10.62
N ALA A 111 1.46 5.54 11.57
CA ALA A 111 0.28 4.74 11.25
C ALA A 111 -0.77 5.62 10.54
N GLU A 112 -1.66 5.02 9.76
CA GLU A 112 -2.85 5.69 9.20
C GLU A 112 -2.56 6.89 8.25
N VAL A 113 -1.44 6.86 7.53
CA VAL A 113 -1.07 7.93 6.57
C VAL A 113 -2.14 8.13 5.50
N GLY A 114 -2.61 7.03 4.90
CA GLY A 114 -3.62 7.07 3.85
C GLY A 114 -4.92 7.70 4.35
N ARG A 115 -5.41 7.23 5.50
CA ARG A 115 -6.61 7.72 6.17
C ARG A 115 -6.52 9.19 6.54
N THR A 116 -5.38 9.62 7.05
CA THR A 116 -5.15 11.04 7.39
C THR A 116 -5.21 11.92 6.16
N PHE A 117 -4.56 11.50 5.07
CA PHE A 117 -4.64 12.20 3.79
C PHE A 117 -6.07 12.26 3.23
N MET A 118 -6.80 11.14 3.27
CA MET A 118 -8.20 11.11 2.81
C MET A 118 -9.11 12.00 3.65
N ARG A 119 -8.96 12.02 4.97
CA ARG A 119 -9.70 12.95 5.85
C ARG A 119 -9.40 14.40 5.53
N HIS A 120 -8.14 14.74 5.27
CA HIS A 120 -7.75 16.09 4.83
C HIS A 120 -8.48 16.50 3.55
N LEU A 121 -8.52 15.62 2.53
CA LEU A 121 -9.24 15.90 1.28
C LEU A 121 -10.75 16.03 1.49
N LEU A 122 -11.35 15.15 2.29
CA LEU A 122 -12.80 15.19 2.57
C LEU A 122 -13.20 16.44 3.37
N ALA A 123 -12.34 16.91 4.27
CA ALA A 123 -12.59 18.12 5.06
C ALA A 123 -12.31 19.43 4.28
N ALA A 124 -11.63 19.36 3.13
CA ALA A 124 -11.31 20.53 2.35
C ALA A 124 -12.54 21.10 1.63
N VAL A 125 -12.65 22.43 1.61
CA VAL A 125 -13.70 23.14 0.88
C VAL A 125 -13.37 23.24 -0.62
N PRO A 126 -14.38 23.40 -1.51
CA PRO A 126 -14.13 23.65 -2.92
C PRO A 126 -13.23 24.87 -3.15
N VAL A 127 -12.26 24.74 -4.07
CA VAL A 127 -11.26 25.78 -4.36
C VAL A 127 -11.25 26.17 -5.83
N ILE A 128 -11.03 27.45 -6.11
CA ILE A 128 -10.84 27.94 -7.49
C ILE A 128 -9.35 27.86 -7.81
N VAL A 129 -8.99 27.11 -8.86
CA VAL A 129 -7.62 26.93 -9.30
C VAL A 129 -7.45 27.61 -10.65
N THR A 130 -6.43 28.47 -10.77
CA THR A 130 -6.16 29.26 -11.97
C THR A 130 -4.89 28.79 -12.68
N ALA A 131 -4.87 28.89 -14.01
CA ALA A 131 -3.67 28.65 -14.80
C ALA A 131 -2.77 29.91 -14.79
N THR A 132 -1.56 29.79 -14.23
CA THR A 132 -0.66 30.92 -13.98
C THR A 132 0.25 31.30 -15.16
N ALA A 133 0.41 30.46 -16.18
CA ALA A 133 1.15 30.81 -17.42
C ALA A 133 0.91 29.80 -18.56
N GLY A 134 1.07 30.24 -19.82
CA GLY A 134 1.08 29.38 -21.01
C GLY A 134 -0.25 29.35 -21.81
N ALA A 135 -0.40 28.34 -22.67
CA ALA A 135 -1.62 28.11 -23.45
C ALA A 135 -2.79 27.78 -22.49
N GLY A 136 -3.65 28.76 -22.22
CA GLY A 136 -4.71 28.69 -21.22
C GLY A 136 -4.56 29.65 -20.03
N ALA A 137 -3.63 30.61 -20.08
CA ALA A 137 -3.55 31.69 -19.10
C ALA A 137 -4.92 32.38 -18.91
N GLY A 138 -5.36 32.49 -17.65
CA GLY A 138 -6.68 33.02 -17.28
C GLY A 138 -7.80 31.98 -17.19
N ALA A 139 -7.55 30.71 -17.55
CA ALA A 139 -8.50 29.64 -17.26
C ALA A 139 -8.56 29.39 -15.76
N ALA A 140 -9.77 29.35 -15.22
CA ALA A 140 -10.06 29.00 -13.83
C ALA A 140 -11.03 27.82 -13.81
N THR A 141 -10.85 26.92 -12.86
CA THR A 141 -11.84 25.85 -12.59
C THR A 141 -12.12 25.80 -11.10
N LEU A 142 -13.36 25.48 -10.76
CA LEU A 142 -13.69 25.03 -9.42
C LEU A 142 -13.24 23.57 -9.30
N VAL A 143 -12.42 23.27 -8.31
CA VAL A 143 -12.05 21.91 -7.92
C VAL A 143 -12.85 21.58 -6.68
N ASP A 144 -13.53 20.44 -6.70
CA ASP A 144 -14.19 19.86 -5.54
C ASP A 144 -13.28 18.76 -4.94
N PRO A 145 -12.62 19.00 -3.79
CA PRO A 145 -11.82 18.00 -3.11
C PRO A 145 -12.58 16.72 -2.79
N HIS A 146 -13.89 16.80 -2.57
CA HIS A 146 -14.70 15.64 -2.25
C HIS A 146 -14.83 14.69 -3.44
N ASP A 147 -15.08 15.22 -4.65
CA ASP A 147 -15.09 14.43 -5.88
C ASP A 147 -13.72 13.78 -6.13
N VAL A 148 -12.63 14.53 -5.91
CA VAL A 148 -11.27 13.98 -6.05
C VAL A 148 -11.02 12.86 -5.03
N ALA A 149 -11.43 13.03 -3.78
CA ALA A 149 -11.33 12.01 -2.74
C ALA A 149 -12.12 10.74 -3.12
N GLN A 150 -13.36 10.88 -3.61
CA GLN A 150 -14.17 9.73 -4.05
C GLN A 150 -13.50 8.97 -5.22
N ARG A 151 -12.91 9.68 -6.18
CA ARG A 151 -12.14 9.06 -7.28
C ARG A 151 -10.92 8.29 -6.74
N ILE A 152 -10.22 8.86 -5.76
CA ILE A 152 -9.10 8.17 -5.09
C ILE A 152 -9.59 6.91 -4.38
N MET A 153 -10.68 6.98 -3.61
CA MET A 153 -11.26 5.80 -2.93
C MET A 153 -11.63 4.69 -3.92
N ALA A 154 -12.25 5.05 -5.05
CA ALA A 154 -12.56 4.09 -6.11
C ALA A 154 -11.29 3.42 -6.68
N GLU A 155 -10.20 4.17 -6.87
CA GLU A 155 -8.94 3.59 -7.31
C GLU A 155 -8.19 2.83 -6.21
N ARG A 156 -8.35 3.20 -4.93
CA ARG A 156 -7.84 2.41 -3.78
C ARG A 156 -8.45 1.00 -3.82
N GLN A 157 -9.77 0.93 -3.98
CA GLN A 157 -10.49 -0.34 -4.09
C GLN A 157 -9.98 -1.17 -5.27
N ARG A 158 -9.92 -0.59 -6.47
CA ARG A 158 -9.42 -1.29 -7.67
C ARG A 158 -7.98 -1.74 -7.52
N ALA A 159 -7.12 -0.96 -6.88
CA ALA A 159 -5.74 -1.34 -6.61
C ALA A 159 -5.66 -2.50 -5.63
N ALA A 160 -6.43 -2.46 -4.53
CA ALA A 160 -6.50 -3.52 -3.55
C ALA A 160 -6.98 -4.85 -4.16
N GLU A 161 -8.05 -4.83 -4.96
CA GLU A 161 -8.56 -5.99 -5.68
C GLU A 161 -7.52 -6.59 -6.64
N ARG A 162 -6.84 -5.75 -7.42
CA ARG A 162 -5.78 -6.21 -8.34
C ARG A 162 -4.60 -6.84 -7.58
N TRP A 163 -4.20 -6.26 -6.46
CA TRP A 163 -3.08 -6.76 -5.67
C TRP A 163 -3.45 -8.06 -4.96
N ALA A 164 -4.65 -8.16 -4.40
CA ALA A 164 -5.17 -9.38 -3.79
C ALA A 164 -5.26 -10.53 -4.80
N ALA A 165 -5.74 -10.26 -6.02
CA ALA A 165 -5.73 -11.22 -7.11
C ALA A 165 -4.30 -11.70 -7.43
N GLY A 166 -3.35 -10.78 -7.58
CA GLY A 166 -1.94 -11.13 -7.86
C GLY A 166 -1.25 -11.91 -6.73
N LEU A 167 -1.65 -11.69 -5.48
CA LEU A 167 -1.12 -12.43 -4.33
C LEU A 167 -1.66 -13.86 -4.23
N THR A 168 -2.83 -14.14 -4.81
CA THR A 168 -3.44 -15.48 -4.82
C THR A 168 -2.57 -16.50 -5.57
N ASP A 169 -1.79 -16.04 -6.56
CA ASP A 169 -0.88 -16.88 -7.35
C ASP A 169 0.47 -17.18 -6.65
N THR A 170 0.71 -16.60 -5.47
CA THR A 170 1.99 -16.73 -4.73
C THR A 170 2.44 -18.18 -4.52
N PRO A 171 1.57 -19.14 -4.13
CA PRO A 171 1.97 -20.53 -3.95
C PRO A 171 2.51 -21.16 -5.25
N GLN A 172 1.89 -20.83 -6.39
CA GLN A 172 2.28 -21.36 -7.70
C GLN A 172 3.62 -20.80 -8.14
N ILE A 173 3.91 -19.53 -7.83
CA ILE A 173 5.21 -18.91 -8.07
C ILE A 173 6.32 -19.61 -7.28
N HIS A 174 6.07 -19.98 -6.01
CA HIS A 174 7.06 -20.69 -5.20
C HIS A 174 7.33 -22.09 -5.73
N VAL A 175 6.29 -22.81 -6.17
CA VAL A 175 6.45 -24.11 -6.85
C VAL A 175 7.28 -23.95 -8.13
N ALA A 176 6.99 -22.94 -8.96
CA ALA A 176 7.76 -22.68 -10.18
C ALA A 176 9.23 -22.38 -9.88
N TRP A 177 9.53 -21.59 -8.85
CA TRP A 177 10.90 -21.31 -8.41
C TRP A 177 11.60 -22.55 -7.84
N ALA A 178 10.91 -23.34 -7.03
CA ALA A 178 11.46 -24.59 -6.49
C ALA A 178 11.78 -25.60 -7.61
N VAL A 179 10.90 -25.74 -8.60
CA VAL A 179 11.14 -26.57 -9.78
C VAL A 179 12.32 -26.05 -10.60
N ALA A 180 12.43 -24.73 -10.81
CA ALA A 180 13.55 -24.12 -11.52
C ALA A 180 14.88 -24.34 -10.78
N LEU A 181 14.89 -24.20 -9.45
CA LEU A 181 16.05 -24.46 -8.61
C LEU A 181 16.46 -25.93 -8.67
N LEU A 182 15.51 -26.86 -8.49
CA LEU A 182 15.77 -28.29 -8.59
C LEU A 182 16.34 -28.67 -9.96
N ARG A 183 15.79 -28.11 -11.05
CA ARG A 183 16.34 -28.30 -12.41
C ARG A 183 17.77 -27.76 -12.52
N ALA A 184 18.05 -26.59 -11.97
CA ALA A 184 19.39 -26.01 -11.98
C ALA A 184 20.40 -26.88 -11.21
N CYS A 185 20.02 -27.38 -10.03
CA CYS A 185 20.83 -28.29 -9.23
C CYS A 185 21.10 -29.63 -9.93
N LEU A 186 20.08 -30.19 -10.60
CA LEU A 186 20.22 -31.43 -11.38
C LEU A 186 21.05 -31.25 -12.65
N ALA A 187 20.97 -30.08 -13.30
CA ALA A 187 21.78 -29.74 -14.47
C ALA A 187 23.26 -29.48 -14.12
N HIS A 188 23.54 -29.04 -12.88
CA HIS A 188 24.89 -28.75 -12.39
C HIS A 188 25.19 -29.50 -11.07
N PRO A 189 25.35 -30.84 -11.11
CA PRO A 189 25.50 -31.68 -9.93
C PRO A 189 26.84 -31.50 -9.16
N ALA A 190 27.73 -30.60 -9.62
CA ALA A 190 29.08 -30.42 -9.08
C ALA A 190 29.16 -29.55 -7.82
N ALA A 191 28.12 -28.77 -7.47
CA ALA A 191 28.17 -27.87 -6.30
C ALA A 191 27.86 -28.57 -4.95
N ALA A 192 27.34 -29.80 -4.96
CA ALA A 192 26.92 -30.51 -3.75
C ALA A 192 28.00 -31.45 -3.16
N ARG A 193 29.20 -31.54 -3.75
CA ARG A 193 30.25 -32.48 -3.32
C ARG A 193 31.49 -31.85 -2.67
N SER A 194 31.48 -30.54 -2.40
CA SER A 194 32.63 -29.86 -1.77
C SER A 194 32.60 -29.88 -0.23
N GLY A 195 31.79 -30.73 0.39
CA GLY A 195 31.63 -30.83 1.84
C GLY A 195 31.69 -32.27 2.34
N SER A 196 32.82 -32.95 2.18
CA SER A 196 33.15 -34.15 2.95
C SER A 196 34.61 -34.54 2.72
N GLY A 197 35.44 -34.23 3.71
CA GLY A 197 36.75 -34.84 3.90
C GLY A 197 37.05 -34.79 5.39
N PRO A 198 36.87 -35.89 6.14
CA PRO A 198 37.33 -35.93 7.53
C PRO A 198 38.86 -36.01 7.50
N ALA A 199 39.52 -35.01 8.06
CA ALA A 199 40.94 -35.11 8.37
C ALA A 199 41.09 -36.03 9.59
N GLU A 200 41.19 -37.34 9.33
CA GLU A 200 41.88 -38.28 10.22
C GLU A 200 43.29 -37.74 10.47
N HIS A 201 43.54 -37.21 11.67
CA HIS A 201 44.89 -37.16 12.20
C HIS A 201 45.03 -38.19 13.32
N GLN A 202 45.82 -39.21 12.98
CA GLN A 202 46.25 -40.32 13.80
C GLN A 202 46.92 -39.88 15.10
N HIS A 203 46.68 -40.69 16.12
CA HIS A 203 47.48 -40.88 17.32
C HIS A 203 49.00 -40.82 17.09
N GLY A 204 49.67 -40.01 17.89
CA GLY A 204 51.06 -40.19 18.28
C GLY A 204 51.18 -39.80 19.75
N GLY A 205 51.15 -40.79 20.63
CA GLY A 205 51.46 -40.58 22.04
C GLY A 205 52.94 -40.27 22.23
N ASP A 206 53.26 -39.48 23.24
CA ASP A 206 54.44 -39.78 24.04
C ASP A 206 54.24 -39.28 25.48
N ALA A 207 54.65 -40.15 26.41
CA ALA A 207 54.64 -39.94 27.83
C ALA A 207 56.06 -39.60 28.27
N GLY A 208 56.25 -38.55 29.08
CA GLY A 208 57.50 -38.45 29.82
C GLY A 208 57.86 -37.10 30.41
N ARG A 209 57.77 -37.07 31.75
CA ARG A 209 58.43 -36.20 32.75
C ARG A 209 57.83 -34.83 33.03
#